data_AF-P34393-F1
#
_entry.id   AF-P34393-F1
#
_cell.length_a   1.000
_cell.length_b   1.000
_cell.length_c   1.000
_cell.angle_alpha   90.00
_cell.angle_beta   90.00
_cell.angle_gamma   90.00
#
_symmetry.space_group_name_H-M   'P 1'
#
loop_
_entity.id
_entity.type
_entity.pdbx_description
1 polymer ?
#
loop_
_entity_poly.entity_id
_entity_poly.type
_entity_poly.pdbx_seq_one_letter_code
_entity_poly.pdbx_strand_id
1 'polypeptide(L)'
;MDLKSWILLSCTLLPLSVTSYECYVTPCTRDIIIVVDGSSSMQTSTYVSQEINMITKLTYSWTLDDAKVRLALVGAYLGNEFNGLDYFTDSSLIEKRLQSFRLAAMQYGLFSGDFNTTVRFLDERYVGPRATFGPRANVQKRIIIFSAHKGASDIASTKSKLQEFAQLGYAVTIVGIGVSEDVYKGTFYHKFVSVQWFELGVVAQSIIDTITEDGICFLDQGWTTPKQEICTTSTTTTRAPTTTTTVTTVKGVTGKPATTAKPVPPTHPPFPVGDYQDCSCTTQSLYIDIIFVIDVSEGMGQGGLMMVKAEINTLVGQMSLDPNIQKHVQVGLIKYSDKAEVVFKPSDYTNEDEFTEDLWSDPRLEDVDEKSDEVNLHLGLQQAAKMTASMRNGVRKVIVVYAASYNDEGNDDARQIAANIRETGYAIITVAFVEPESSNLVMKIGEIASPRMNFTSFRDDLLVEQMEDALCQVNCYCPNGWKQLVLENRKYGECFFPTKIDASWTASKFECPVLSKEHTGNGHLVYVNSELKNTFLNQFYMDNWYPENQENPNYDIGYYYDQATKKFIWVNGVTNNPYSNWATGHPDVKQGDCVMAKLLKDSKNDFRWNSVSCTSEYGRGLCQEAACDTDFYCAPSSN
;
A
#
# COMPACT_ATOMS: atom_id res chain seq x y z
N MET A 1 30.50 -74.65 26.38
CA MET A 1 31.34 -74.25 25.22
C MET A 1 30.98 -72.81 24.89
N ASP A 2 31.99 -71.96 25.00
CA ASP A 2 32.05 -70.48 24.96
C ASP A 2 30.79 -69.61 24.83
N LEU A 3 30.60 -68.79 25.87
CA LEU A 3 29.74 -67.61 25.93
C LEU A 3 30.18 -66.57 24.88
N LYS A 4 29.37 -66.38 23.84
CA LYS A 4 29.52 -65.24 22.92
C LYS A 4 28.79 -64.02 23.46
N SER A 5 29.60 -63.04 23.85
CA SER A 5 29.28 -61.69 24.31
C SER A 5 28.35 -60.95 23.34
N TRP A 6 27.23 -60.43 23.87
CA TRP A 6 26.31 -59.53 23.19
C TRP A 6 26.76 -58.09 23.41
N ILE A 7 27.34 -57.46 22.39
CA ILE A 7 27.70 -56.03 22.41
C ILE A 7 26.45 -55.24 22.00
N LEU A 8 25.81 -54.57 22.97
CA LEU A 8 24.77 -53.58 22.72
C LEU A 8 25.41 -52.34 22.07
N LEU A 9 25.04 -52.09 20.81
CA LEU A 9 25.38 -50.88 20.07
C LEU A 9 24.34 -49.80 20.44
N SER A 10 24.69 -48.90 21.35
CA SER A 10 23.90 -47.72 21.68
C SER A 10 24.11 -46.64 20.60
N CYS A 11 23.19 -46.52 19.65
CA CYS A 11 23.12 -45.40 18.70
C CYS A 11 22.77 -44.11 19.44
N THR A 12 23.78 -43.29 19.75
CA THR A 12 23.61 -41.88 20.10
C THR A 12 23.22 -41.11 18.85
N LEU A 13 21.94 -40.76 18.74
CA LEU A 13 21.42 -39.76 17.80
C LEU A 13 22.03 -38.40 18.16
N LEU A 14 22.98 -37.95 17.35
CA LEU A 14 23.40 -36.55 17.32
C LEU A 14 22.33 -35.76 16.55
N PRO A 15 21.68 -34.75 17.15
CA PRO A 15 20.77 -33.90 16.42
C PRO A 15 21.58 -33.07 15.41
N LEU A 16 21.26 -33.27 14.13
CA LEU A 16 21.70 -32.40 13.04
C LEU A 16 21.13 -31.01 13.31
N SER A 17 21.96 -30.11 13.83
CA SER A 17 21.65 -28.69 13.88
C SER A 17 21.66 -28.15 12.46
N VAL A 18 20.49 -28.15 11.82
CA VAL A 18 20.26 -27.38 10.60
C VAL A 18 20.24 -25.91 11.02
N THR A 19 21.39 -25.25 10.95
CA THR A 19 21.46 -23.81 11.10
C THR A 19 21.02 -23.20 9.77
N SER A 20 19.70 -23.08 9.57
CA SER A 20 19.18 -22.08 8.63
C SER A 20 19.65 -20.73 9.16
N TYR A 21 20.59 -20.10 8.46
CA TYR A 21 20.94 -18.71 8.73
C TYR A 21 19.81 -17.84 8.16
N GLU A 22 18.67 -17.77 8.86
CA GLU A 22 17.69 -16.73 8.60
C GLU A 22 18.32 -15.38 9.00
N CYS A 23 18.82 -14.63 8.00
CA CYS A 23 19.45 -13.33 8.18
C CYS A 23 18.39 -12.28 8.58
N TYR A 24 18.13 -12.12 9.88
CA TYR A 24 17.32 -11.02 10.38
C TYR A 24 18.19 -9.79 10.74
N VAL A 25 17.87 -8.63 10.15
CA VAL A 25 18.60 -7.37 10.38
C VAL A 25 18.11 -6.72 11.67
N THR A 26 18.88 -6.87 12.75
CA THR A 26 18.63 -6.05 13.95
C THR A 26 19.19 -4.66 13.65
N PRO A 27 18.39 -3.57 13.61
CA PRO A 27 18.90 -2.25 13.23
C PRO A 27 20.07 -1.89 14.14
N CYS A 28 19.88 -2.10 15.46
CA CYS A 28 20.85 -1.86 16.53
C CYS A 28 20.16 -2.13 17.90
N THR A 29 20.77 -2.82 18.88
CA THR A 29 20.11 -3.22 20.16
C THR A 29 19.63 -2.02 20.99
N ARG A 30 18.33 -1.95 21.32
CA ARG A 30 17.70 -0.82 22.05
C ARG A 30 16.21 -1.03 22.38
N ASP A 31 15.66 -0.12 23.19
CA ASP A 31 14.22 0.06 23.36
C ASP A 31 13.74 1.24 22.51
N ILE A 32 12.75 1.00 21.66
CA ILE A 32 12.21 2.01 20.73
C ILE A 32 10.74 2.26 21.04
N ILE A 33 10.35 3.53 21.12
CA ILE A 33 8.95 3.94 21.16
C ILE A 33 8.68 4.73 19.89
N ILE A 34 7.68 4.34 19.10
CA ILE A 34 7.23 5.12 17.94
C ILE A 34 5.81 5.63 18.23
N VAL A 35 5.63 6.94 18.09
CA VAL A 35 4.32 7.60 18.18
C VAL A 35 3.78 7.84 16.78
N VAL A 36 2.54 7.42 16.55
CA VAL A 36 1.73 7.64 15.35
C VAL A 36 0.76 8.79 15.63
N ASP A 37 0.81 9.85 14.82
CA ASP A 37 -0.06 11.02 14.93
C ASP A 37 -1.41 10.74 14.26
N GLY A 38 -2.44 10.46 15.06
CA GLY A 38 -3.83 10.31 14.61
C GLY A 38 -4.66 11.58 14.73
N SER A 39 -4.03 12.74 14.96
CA SER A 39 -4.74 13.98 15.23
C SER A 39 -5.11 14.73 13.95
N SER A 40 -5.96 15.75 14.08
CA SER A 40 -6.40 16.59 12.96
C SER A 40 -5.25 17.40 12.32
N SER A 41 -4.06 17.47 12.93
CA SER A 41 -2.91 18.07 12.24
C SER A 41 -2.44 17.25 11.04
N MET A 42 -2.75 15.95 10.99
CA MET A 42 -2.50 15.11 9.83
C MET A 42 -3.40 15.43 8.63
N GLN A 43 -4.38 16.32 8.79
CA GLN A 43 -5.33 16.77 7.77
C GLN A 43 -6.32 15.71 7.29
N THR A 44 -5.87 14.53 6.86
CA THR A 44 -6.71 13.45 6.34
C THR A 44 -6.32 12.09 6.92
N SER A 45 -7.28 11.16 7.02
CA SER A 45 -6.99 9.77 7.41
C SER A 45 -6.11 9.05 6.40
N THR A 46 -6.11 9.50 5.14
CA THR A 46 -5.17 9.05 4.10
C THR A 46 -3.72 9.37 4.49
N TYR A 47 -3.42 10.56 5.00
CA TYR A 47 -2.06 10.88 5.45
C TYR A 47 -1.64 10.09 6.69
N VAL A 48 -2.55 9.80 7.62
CA VAL A 48 -2.28 8.85 8.73
C VAL A 48 -1.98 7.46 8.18
N SER A 49 -2.67 7.02 7.13
CA SER A 49 -2.42 5.73 6.49
C SER A 49 -1.03 5.67 5.84
N GLN A 50 -0.61 6.76 5.19
CA GLN A 50 0.73 6.90 4.60
C GLN A 50 1.85 6.97 5.65
N GLU A 51 1.63 7.68 6.76
CA GLU A 51 2.51 7.64 7.93
C GLU A 51 2.68 6.21 8.44
N ILE A 52 1.59 5.46 8.56
CA ILE A 52 1.63 4.06 8.97
C ILE A 52 2.41 3.21 7.96
N ASN A 53 2.25 3.41 6.65
CA ASN A 53 3.07 2.72 5.64
C ASN A 53 4.56 3.00 5.83
N MET A 54 4.91 4.24 6.15
CA MET A 54 6.29 4.62 6.43
C MET A 54 6.84 3.90 7.65
N ILE A 55 6.05 3.78 8.72
CA ILE A 55 6.45 3.04 9.93
C ILE A 55 6.52 1.54 9.66
N THR A 56 5.61 0.98 8.87
CA THR A 56 5.66 -0.42 8.41
C THR A 56 6.99 -0.65 7.68
N LYS A 57 7.33 0.18 6.68
CA LYS A 57 8.60 0.05 5.95
C LYS A 57 9.82 0.24 6.83
N LEU A 58 9.79 1.19 7.77
CA LEU A 58 10.86 1.44 8.73
C LEU A 58 11.14 0.21 9.60
N THR A 59 10.09 -0.49 10.04
CA THR A 59 10.18 -1.56 11.03
C THR A 59 10.20 -2.96 10.42
N TYR A 60 9.93 -3.08 9.13
CA TYR A 60 9.73 -4.35 8.44
C TYR A 60 10.88 -5.34 8.61
N SER A 61 12.12 -4.90 8.41
CA SER A 61 13.31 -5.76 8.45
C SER A 61 13.81 -6.02 9.87
N TRP A 62 13.18 -5.44 10.90
CA TRP A 62 13.68 -5.49 12.26
C TRP A 62 13.45 -6.84 12.90
N THR A 63 14.51 -7.40 13.49
CA THR A 63 14.39 -8.50 14.46
C THR A 63 13.98 -7.95 15.81
N LEU A 64 12.72 -8.17 16.20
CA LEU A 64 12.27 -7.90 17.56
C LEU A 64 12.60 -9.10 18.47
N ASP A 65 13.11 -8.82 19.66
CA ASP A 65 13.49 -9.81 20.66
C ASP A 65 13.76 -9.12 22.01
N ASP A 66 13.50 -9.83 23.11
CA ASP A 66 13.68 -9.32 24.48
C ASP A 66 15.12 -8.91 24.80
N ALA A 67 16.12 -9.51 24.16
CA ALA A 67 17.53 -9.19 24.34
C ALA A 67 18.05 -8.18 23.30
N LYS A 68 17.41 -8.05 22.14
CA LYS A 68 17.82 -7.16 21.04
C LYS A 68 16.99 -5.87 20.99
N VAL A 69 16.06 -5.77 20.04
CA VAL A 69 15.18 -4.61 19.85
C VAL A 69 13.80 -4.97 20.36
N ARG A 70 13.23 -4.09 21.17
CA ARG A 70 11.82 -4.16 21.51
C ARG A 70 11.16 -2.82 21.19
N LEU A 71 9.96 -2.88 20.62
CA LEU A 71 9.30 -1.73 19.99
C LEU A 71 7.95 -1.48 20.65
N ALA A 72 7.71 -0.28 21.17
CA ALA A 72 6.38 0.16 21.59
C ALA A 72 5.76 1.05 20.50
N LEU A 73 4.50 0.80 20.16
CA LEU A 73 3.71 1.62 19.23
C LEU A 73 2.63 2.38 20.00
N VAL A 74 2.65 3.70 19.88
CA VAL A 74 1.73 4.62 20.56
C VAL A 74 0.86 5.33 19.53
N GLY A 75 -0.44 5.07 19.54
CA GLY A 75 -1.39 5.82 18.75
C GLY A 75 -1.84 7.06 19.51
N ALA A 76 -1.56 8.25 18.99
CA ALA A 76 -1.99 9.51 19.59
C ALA A 76 -3.25 10.03 18.88
N TYR A 77 -4.35 10.24 19.62
CA TYR A 77 -5.62 10.78 19.12
C TYR A 77 -6.40 9.89 18.12
N LEU A 78 -5.99 8.64 17.91
CA LEU A 78 -6.74 7.68 17.11
C LEU A 78 -8.04 7.32 17.82
N GLY A 79 -9.19 7.67 17.22
CA GLY A 79 -10.48 7.55 17.89
C GLY A 79 -10.66 8.48 19.09
N ASN A 80 -9.94 9.62 19.12
CA ASN A 80 -9.89 10.58 20.23
C ASN A 80 -9.26 10.03 21.54
N GLU A 81 -8.44 8.98 21.43
CA GLU A 81 -7.79 8.33 22.57
C GLU A 81 -6.27 8.22 22.35
N PHE A 82 -5.55 7.94 23.44
CA PHE A 82 -4.17 7.50 23.39
C PHE A 82 -4.10 6.00 23.64
N ASN A 83 -3.46 5.26 22.74
CA ASN A 83 -3.36 3.81 22.86
C ASN A 83 -1.90 3.35 22.73
N GLY A 84 -1.30 3.02 23.87
CA GLY A 84 0.06 2.49 23.99
C GLY A 84 0.07 1.19 24.77
N LEU A 85 0.46 0.10 24.10
CA LEU A 85 0.68 -1.22 24.70
C LEU A 85 2.14 -1.40 25.14
N ASP A 86 2.45 -2.56 25.73
CA ASP A 86 3.81 -2.88 26.12
C ASP A 86 4.71 -3.00 24.87
N TYR A 87 6.02 -3.09 25.08
CA TYR A 87 6.96 -3.33 24.01
C TYR A 87 6.70 -4.68 23.35
N PHE A 88 6.52 -4.65 22.03
CA PHE A 88 6.49 -5.82 21.18
C PHE A 88 7.90 -6.40 21.03
N THR A 89 7.98 -7.72 21.15
CA THR A 89 9.15 -8.55 20.87
C THR A 89 8.89 -9.56 19.75
N ASP A 90 7.74 -9.44 19.08
CA ASP A 90 7.31 -10.27 17.96
C ASP A 90 6.89 -9.36 16.81
N SER A 91 7.64 -9.42 15.70
CA SER A 91 7.40 -8.59 14.51
C SER A 91 6.03 -8.85 13.87
N SER A 92 5.45 -10.04 14.05
CA SER A 92 4.11 -10.38 13.49
C SER A 92 2.96 -9.59 14.14
N LEU A 93 3.19 -9.02 15.33
CA LEU A 93 2.21 -8.19 16.04
C LEU A 93 2.27 -6.72 15.64
N ILE A 94 3.38 -6.27 15.04
CA ILE A 94 3.58 -4.88 14.62
C ILE A 94 2.60 -4.51 13.52
N GLU A 95 2.51 -5.33 12.46
CA GLU A 95 1.59 -5.08 11.34
C GLU A 95 0.14 -5.05 11.84
N LYS A 96 -0.29 -6.04 12.62
CA LYS A 96 -1.64 -6.08 13.21
C LYS A 96 -1.94 -4.82 14.03
N ARG A 97 -0.95 -4.33 14.78
CA ARG A 97 -1.10 -3.14 15.61
C ARG A 97 -1.23 -1.87 14.76
N LEU A 98 -0.35 -1.69 13.78
CA LEU A 98 -0.39 -0.58 12.83
C LEU A 98 -1.70 -0.57 12.03
N GLN A 99 -2.20 -1.74 11.65
CA GLN A 99 -3.52 -1.86 11.01
C GLN A 99 -4.66 -1.42 11.94
N SER A 100 -4.62 -1.79 13.23
CA SER A 100 -5.64 -1.32 14.18
C SER A 100 -5.66 0.21 14.32
N PHE A 101 -4.49 0.86 14.21
CA PHE A 101 -4.38 2.32 14.22
C PHE A 101 -4.97 2.95 12.96
N ARG A 102 -4.66 2.39 11.80
CA ARG A 102 -5.22 2.82 10.53
C ARG A 102 -6.75 2.75 10.53
N LEU A 103 -7.31 1.61 10.95
CA LEU A 103 -8.75 1.42 11.08
C LEU A 103 -9.39 2.45 12.00
N ALA A 104 -8.76 2.75 13.14
CA ALA A 104 -9.29 3.76 14.07
C ALA A 104 -9.31 5.16 13.44
N ALA A 105 -8.27 5.56 12.69
CA ALA A 105 -8.25 6.85 11.99
C ALA A 105 -9.34 6.94 10.92
N MET A 106 -9.60 5.84 10.21
CA MET A 106 -10.59 5.80 9.12
C MET A 106 -12.03 5.73 9.64
N GLN A 107 -12.26 4.94 10.68
CA GLN A 107 -13.58 4.71 11.25
C GLN A 107 -14.09 5.88 12.08
N TYR A 108 -13.19 6.55 12.82
CA TYR A 108 -13.56 7.62 13.75
C TYR A 108 -13.14 9.01 13.28
N GLY A 109 -12.39 9.12 12.19
CA GLY A 109 -11.84 10.37 11.71
C GLY A 109 -10.71 10.90 12.60
N LEU A 110 -10.34 12.15 12.37
CA LEU A 110 -9.25 12.82 13.07
C LEU A 110 -9.76 13.83 14.10
N PHE A 111 -9.11 13.85 15.26
CA PHE A 111 -9.49 14.70 16.39
C PHE A 111 -8.43 15.75 16.70
N SER A 112 -8.86 16.93 17.17
CA SER A 112 -7.92 17.96 17.62
C SER A 112 -7.05 17.43 18.75
N GLY A 113 -5.75 17.67 18.66
CA GLY A 113 -4.78 17.24 19.64
C GLY A 113 -3.70 18.29 19.88
N ASP A 114 -3.10 18.17 21.07
CA ASP A 114 -1.95 18.96 21.50
C ASP A 114 -0.72 18.06 21.63
N PHE A 115 0.44 18.55 21.21
CA PHE A 115 1.72 17.86 21.33
C PHE A 115 2.10 17.64 22.81
N ASN A 116 1.76 18.57 23.70
CA ASN A 116 2.02 18.42 25.14
C ASN A 116 1.33 17.18 25.73
N THR A 117 0.07 16.94 25.38
CA THR A 117 -0.65 15.77 25.89
C THR A 117 -0.01 14.46 25.42
N THR A 118 0.54 14.42 24.21
CA THR A 118 1.35 13.29 23.72
C THR A 118 2.60 13.07 24.58
N VAL A 119 3.34 14.14 24.89
CA VAL A 119 4.53 14.05 25.75
C VAL A 119 4.17 13.60 27.17
N ARG A 120 3.04 14.09 27.72
CA ARG A 120 2.54 13.65 29.04
C ARG A 120 2.20 12.16 29.05
N PHE A 121 1.54 11.66 27.99
CA PHE A 121 1.23 10.25 27.86
C PHE A 121 2.49 9.38 27.84
N LEU A 122 3.53 9.81 27.10
CA LEU A 122 4.82 9.11 27.06
C LEU A 122 5.49 9.06 28.45
N ASP A 123 5.44 10.16 29.20
CA ASP A 123 5.97 10.23 30.57
C ASP A 123 5.26 9.24 31.49
N GLU A 124 3.93 9.23 31.48
CA GLU A 124 3.12 8.36 32.33
C GLU A 124 3.23 6.89 31.97
N ARG A 125 3.39 6.57 30.67
CA ARG A 125 3.31 5.19 30.19
C ARG A 125 4.66 4.51 30.03
N TYR A 126 5.70 5.22 29.59
CA TYR A 126 6.97 4.60 29.18
C TYR A 126 8.23 5.19 29.80
N VAL A 127 8.26 6.50 30.09
CA VAL A 127 9.51 7.21 30.42
C VAL A 127 9.66 7.50 31.91
N GLY A 128 8.62 8.05 32.53
CA GLY A 128 8.68 8.56 33.88
C GLY A 128 8.98 7.48 34.92
N PRO A 129 9.33 7.87 36.16
CA PRO A 129 9.73 6.92 37.20
C PRO A 129 8.63 5.96 37.65
N ARG A 130 7.38 6.22 37.25
CA ARG A 130 6.20 5.37 37.49
C ARG A 130 5.61 4.83 36.19
N ALA A 131 6.40 4.85 35.11
CA ALA A 131 5.99 4.32 33.81
C ALA A 131 5.52 2.88 33.96
N THR A 132 4.35 2.61 33.39
CA THR A 132 3.74 1.27 33.47
C THR A 132 4.50 0.28 32.58
N PHE A 133 5.09 0.73 31.47
CA PHE A 133 5.94 -0.04 30.56
C PHE A 133 7.32 0.61 30.47
N GLY A 134 8.07 0.53 31.57
CA GLY A 134 9.41 1.11 31.66
C GLY A 134 10.45 0.46 30.74
N PRO A 135 11.58 1.14 30.51
CA PRO A 135 12.66 0.64 29.67
C PRO A 135 13.49 -0.44 30.39
N ARG A 136 14.27 -1.21 29.63
CA ARG A 136 15.31 -2.09 30.19
C ARG A 136 16.41 -1.25 30.83
N ALA A 137 16.96 -1.75 31.94
CA ALA A 137 18.14 -1.17 32.54
C ALA A 137 19.35 -1.36 31.62
N ASN A 138 20.19 -0.32 31.46
CA ASN A 138 21.44 -0.34 30.69
C ASN A 138 21.30 -0.56 29.17
N VAL A 139 20.12 -0.32 28.61
CA VAL A 139 19.89 -0.35 27.15
C VAL A 139 19.62 1.07 26.65
N GLN A 140 20.10 1.40 25.44
CA GLN A 140 19.80 2.68 24.80
C GLN A 140 18.29 2.81 24.54
N LYS A 141 17.77 4.03 24.72
CA LYS A 141 16.34 4.31 24.63
C LYS A 141 16.09 5.37 23.55
N ARG A 142 15.15 5.10 22.65
CA ARG A 142 14.80 5.97 21.53
C ARG A 142 13.29 6.22 21.51
N ILE A 143 12.92 7.46 21.26
CA ILE A 143 11.53 7.87 21.04
C ILE A 143 11.47 8.54 19.68
N ILE A 144 10.68 8.00 18.77
CA ILE A 144 10.42 8.57 17.45
C ILE A 144 8.98 9.12 17.49
N ILE A 145 8.83 10.43 17.36
CA ILE A 145 7.52 11.07 17.38
C ILE A 145 7.23 11.59 15.99
N PHE A 146 6.37 10.90 15.25
CA PHE A 146 5.75 11.46 14.06
C PHE A 146 4.73 12.50 14.49
N SER A 147 4.73 13.67 13.85
CA SER A 147 3.88 14.79 14.24
C SER A 147 3.73 15.80 13.13
N ALA A 148 2.48 16.23 12.90
CA ALA A 148 2.15 17.36 12.04
C ALA A 148 1.74 18.62 12.84
N HIS A 149 1.85 18.61 14.17
CA HIS A 149 1.45 19.73 15.02
C HIS A 149 2.23 21.02 14.67
N LYS A 150 1.50 22.14 14.63
CA LYS A 150 2.00 23.49 14.29
C LYS A 150 1.94 24.49 15.45
N GLY A 151 1.36 24.09 16.58
CA GLY A 151 1.15 24.94 17.74
C GLY A 151 2.44 25.26 18.48
N ALA A 152 3.20 26.26 18.04
CA ALA A 152 4.52 26.59 18.58
C ALA A 152 4.52 26.81 20.11
N SER A 153 3.47 27.42 20.67
CA SER A 153 3.34 27.63 22.12
C SER A 153 3.14 26.32 22.89
N ASP A 154 2.30 25.43 22.36
CA ASP A 154 2.06 24.10 22.93
C ASP A 154 3.33 23.24 22.85
N ILE A 155 3.97 23.20 21.68
CA ILE A 155 5.22 22.47 21.47
C ILE A 155 6.33 23.00 22.39
N ALA A 156 6.52 24.31 22.48
CA ALA A 156 7.53 24.91 23.35
C ALA A 156 7.29 24.64 24.84
N SER A 157 6.02 24.42 25.25
CA SER A 157 5.69 24.08 26.64
C SER A 157 6.26 22.72 27.08
N THR A 158 6.61 21.85 26.13
CA THR A 158 7.15 20.50 26.41
C THR A 158 8.65 20.47 26.68
N LYS A 159 9.38 21.59 26.44
CA LYS A 159 10.85 21.67 26.54
C LYS A 159 11.41 21.03 27.81
N SER A 160 10.88 21.42 28.97
CA SER A 160 11.39 20.95 30.27
C SER A 160 11.19 19.45 30.45
N LYS A 161 10.08 18.90 29.95
CA LYS A 161 9.76 17.47 30.09
C LYS A 161 10.61 16.62 29.15
N LEU A 162 10.83 17.08 27.91
CA LEU A 162 11.73 16.38 27.00
C LEU A 162 13.21 16.50 27.41
N GLN A 163 13.60 17.57 28.11
CA GLN A 163 14.91 17.62 28.79
C GLN A 163 15.03 16.58 29.91
N GLU A 164 13.97 16.36 30.68
CA GLU A 164 13.92 15.30 31.69
C GLU A 164 14.05 13.91 31.05
N PHE A 165 13.40 13.67 29.90
CA PHE A 165 13.54 12.42 29.15
C PHE A 165 15.00 12.15 28.79
N ALA A 166 15.72 13.19 28.33
CA ALA A 166 17.14 13.08 28.01
C ALA A 166 18.01 12.79 29.23
N GLN A 167 17.69 13.38 30.38
CA GLN A 167 18.36 13.07 31.64
C GLN A 167 18.14 11.62 32.09
N LEU A 168 17.01 11.01 31.71
CA LEU A 168 16.70 9.59 31.90
C LEU A 168 17.30 8.66 30.82
N GLY A 169 18.06 9.24 29.88
CA GLY A 169 18.77 8.52 28.81
C GLY A 169 17.91 8.18 27.60
N TYR A 170 16.80 8.90 27.37
CA TYR A 170 16.02 8.82 26.14
C TYR A 170 16.48 9.88 25.14
N ALA A 171 16.78 9.47 23.91
CA ALA A 171 16.93 10.39 22.80
C ALA A 171 15.63 10.46 22.00
N VAL A 172 15.15 11.68 21.76
CA VAL A 172 13.88 11.95 21.08
C VAL A 172 14.18 12.42 19.66
N THR A 173 13.66 11.72 18.67
CA THR A 173 13.68 12.13 17.27
C THR A 173 12.27 12.56 16.88
N ILE A 174 12.14 13.77 16.35
CA ILE A 174 10.87 14.30 15.85
C ILE A 174 10.86 14.13 14.34
N VAL A 175 9.90 13.37 13.82
CA VAL A 175 9.62 13.26 12.40
C VAL A 175 8.49 14.23 12.08
N GLY A 176 8.87 15.43 11.62
CA GLY A 176 7.94 16.52 11.34
C GLY A 176 7.31 16.37 9.96
N ILE A 177 6.01 16.06 9.93
CA ILE A 177 5.25 15.87 8.69
C ILE A 177 4.59 17.18 8.27
N GLY A 178 5.01 17.76 7.14
CA GLY A 178 4.45 19.00 6.61
C GLY A 178 4.67 20.22 7.51
N VAL A 179 5.71 20.19 8.34
CA VAL A 179 6.07 21.22 9.32
C VAL A 179 7.56 21.53 9.29
N SER A 180 7.91 22.80 9.53
CA SER A 180 9.31 23.22 9.64
C SER A 180 9.87 22.88 11.02
N GLU A 181 11.17 22.53 11.07
CA GLU A 181 11.93 22.41 12.31
C GLU A 181 11.83 23.68 13.18
N ASP A 182 11.64 24.85 12.58
CA ASP A 182 11.48 26.12 13.30
C ASP A 182 10.39 26.10 14.37
N VAL A 183 9.31 25.34 14.12
CA VAL A 183 8.20 25.19 15.07
C VAL A 183 8.64 24.43 16.34
N TYR A 184 9.62 23.55 16.19
CA TYR A 184 10.14 22.69 17.26
C TYR A 184 11.42 23.23 17.91
N LYS A 185 12.07 24.27 17.37
CA LYS A 185 13.30 24.87 17.96
C LYS A 185 13.15 25.28 19.43
N GLY A 186 11.94 25.60 19.87
CA GLY A 186 11.64 25.95 21.27
C GLY A 186 11.60 24.75 22.22
N THR A 187 11.52 23.52 21.72
CA THR A 187 11.49 22.31 22.51
C THR A 187 12.86 21.64 22.61
N PHE A 188 12.95 20.49 23.27
CA PHE A 188 14.17 19.70 23.39
C PHE A 188 14.02 18.37 22.64
N TYR A 189 14.89 18.11 21.68
CA TYR A 189 14.98 16.86 20.95
C TYR A 189 16.43 16.62 20.50
N HIS A 190 16.72 15.39 20.11
CA HIS A 190 18.02 14.98 19.58
C HIS A 190 18.13 15.24 18.08
N LYS A 191 17.17 14.76 17.30
CA LYS A 191 17.14 14.87 15.83
C LYS A 191 15.77 15.33 15.37
N PHE A 192 15.75 16.20 14.36
CA PHE A 192 14.54 16.51 13.59
C PHE A 192 14.71 15.93 12.19
N VAL A 193 13.68 15.24 11.71
CA VAL A 193 13.60 14.71 10.34
C VAL A 193 12.40 15.37 9.70
N SER A 194 12.63 16.16 8.66
CA SER A 194 11.57 16.82 7.90
C SER A 194 11.01 15.86 6.87
N VAL A 195 9.69 15.72 6.81
CA VAL A 195 8.98 14.92 5.81
C VAL A 195 7.92 15.79 5.18
N GLN A 196 7.99 16.01 3.87
CA GLN A 196 6.94 16.67 3.11
C GLN A 196 5.76 15.72 2.90
N TRP A 197 4.54 16.26 2.73
CA TRP A 197 3.35 15.43 2.51
C TRP A 197 3.47 14.48 1.32
N PHE A 198 4.11 14.91 0.23
CA PHE A 198 4.34 14.05 -0.92
C PHE A 198 5.37 12.94 -0.65
N GLU A 199 6.33 13.17 0.25
CA GLU A 199 7.35 12.17 0.64
C GLU A 199 6.75 11.07 1.51
N LEU A 200 5.68 11.39 2.25
CA LEU A 200 4.93 10.44 3.06
C LEU A 200 4.24 9.37 2.20
N GLY A 201 3.66 9.79 1.06
CA GLY A 201 2.97 8.89 0.14
C GLY A 201 3.89 7.92 -0.58
N VAL A 202 5.09 8.36 -0.96
CA VAL A 202 6.09 7.53 -1.67
C VAL A 202 6.99 6.71 -0.74
N VAL A 203 6.97 7.00 0.56
CA VAL A 203 7.84 6.39 1.57
C VAL A 203 9.31 6.40 1.16
N ALA A 204 9.84 7.61 0.96
CA ALA A 204 11.20 7.84 0.47
C ALA A 204 12.25 7.12 1.32
N GLN A 205 13.01 6.22 0.70
CA GLN A 205 13.99 5.37 1.40
C GLN A 205 15.07 6.20 2.12
N SER A 206 15.50 7.32 1.54
CA SER A 206 16.46 8.24 2.17
C SER A 206 15.99 8.77 3.53
N ILE A 207 14.68 8.92 3.73
CA ILE A 207 14.11 9.35 5.02
C ILE A 207 14.11 8.18 6.00
N ILE A 208 13.76 6.96 5.55
CA ILE A 208 13.87 5.73 6.36
C ILE A 208 15.30 5.54 6.86
N ASP A 209 16.28 5.74 5.97
CA ASP A 209 17.70 5.63 6.29
C ASP A 209 18.11 6.72 7.30
N THR A 210 17.67 7.97 7.11
CA THR A 210 17.94 9.07 8.05
C THR A 210 17.33 8.78 9.44
N ILE A 211 16.10 8.29 9.51
CA ILE A 211 15.46 7.91 10.78
C ILE A 211 16.24 6.76 11.42
N THR A 212 16.65 5.77 10.64
CA THR A 212 17.37 4.59 11.13
C THR A 212 18.77 4.93 11.61
N GLU A 213 19.57 5.65 10.83
CA GLU A 213 20.97 5.94 11.13
C GLU A 213 21.12 7.07 12.16
N ASP A 214 20.50 8.22 11.90
CA ASP A 214 20.65 9.41 12.73
C ASP A 214 19.62 9.50 13.85
N GLY A 215 18.41 9.00 13.61
CA GLY A 215 17.31 9.08 14.58
C GLY A 215 17.34 7.95 15.61
N ILE A 216 17.74 6.76 15.18
CA ILE A 216 17.76 5.55 16.00
C ILE A 216 19.22 5.20 16.29
N CYS A 217 19.94 4.62 15.33
CA CYS A 217 21.21 3.89 15.47
C CYS A 217 22.46 4.71 15.80
N PHE A 218 22.37 6.03 15.92
CA PHE A 218 23.53 6.85 16.27
C PHE A 218 24.15 6.46 17.63
N LEU A 219 25.47 6.57 17.72
CA LEU A 219 26.26 6.18 18.89
C LEU A 219 26.37 7.31 19.90
N ASP A 220 25.84 7.09 21.10
CA ASP A 220 26.05 7.96 22.26
C ASP A 220 27.47 7.72 22.85
N GLN A 221 28.35 8.72 22.73
CA GLN A 221 29.58 8.89 23.53
C GLN A 221 30.43 7.61 23.80
N GLY A 222 30.72 6.81 22.77
CA GLY A 222 31.84 5.85 22.81
C GLY A 222 31.52 4.42 23.28
N TRP A 223 30.26 4.00 23.32
CA TRP A 223 29.92 2.58 23.50
C TRP A 223 30.07 1.79 22.19
N THR A 224 30.80 0.67 22.25
CA THR A 224 31.00 -0.25 21.13
C THR A 224 29.83 -1.23 21.00
N THR A 225 28.79 -0.91 20.25
CA THR A 225 27.96 -1.96 19.64
C THR A 225 28.69 -2.46 18.39
N PRO A 226 28.85 -3.78 18.17
CA PRO A 226 29.42 -4.30 16.93
C PRO A 226 28.64 -3.75 15.74
N LYS A 227 29.37 -3.25 14.73
CA LYS A 227 28.78 -2.85 13.44
C LYS A 227 27.94 -4.01 12.88
N GLN A 228 26.86 -3.65 12.18
CA GLN A 228 26.00 -4.56 11.44
C GLN A 228 26.82 -5.66 10.76
N GLU A 229 26.54 -6.92 11.09
CA GLU A 229 26.87 -8.03 10.19
C GLU A 229 25.89 -7.90 9.01
N ILE A 230 26.26 -7.06 8.05
CA ILE A 230 25.61 -7.02 6.75
C ILE A 230 25.89 -8.39 6.13
N CYS A 231 24.86 -9.22 5.97
CA CYS A 231 24.94 -10.47 5.23
C CYS A 231 25.26 -10.13 3.77
N THR A 232 26.54 -9.99 3.41
CA THR A 232 26.96 -10.04 2.01
C THR A 232 27.07 -11.52 1.63
N THR A 233 25.96 -12.10 1.17
CA THR A 233 26.02 -13.24 0.24
C THR A 233 26.50 -12.74 -1.13
N SER A 234 27.70 -12.19 -1.15
CA SER A 234 28.45 -11.99 -2.38
C SER A 234 29.57 -13.00 -2.37
N THR A 235 29.29 -14.18 -2.91
CA THR A 235 30.33 -15.10 -3.38
C THR A 235 31.26 -14.27 -4.25
N THR A 236 32.42 -13.96 -3.69
CA THR A 236 33.40 -13.10 -4.32
C THR A 236 33.98 -13.90 -5.48
N THR A 237 33.34 -13.83 -6.64
CA THR A 237 33.97 -14.24 -7.89
C THR A 237 35.13 -13.28 -8.10
N THR A 238 36.33 -13.77 -7.85
CA THR A 238 37.59 -13.10 -8.15
C THR A 238 37.56 -12.62 -9.59
N ARG A 239 37.24 -11.35 -9.78
CA ARG A 239 37.25 -10.69 -11.08
C ARG A 239 38.70 -10.68 -11.58
N ALA A 240 38.96 -11.40 -12.66
CA ALA A 240 40.26 -11.42 -13.31
C ALA A 240 40.70 -9.97 -13.68
N PRO A 241 42.01 -9.66 -13.64
CA PRO A 241 42.51 -8.31 -13.84
C PRO A 241 42.10 -7.79 -15.22
N THR A 242 41.33 -6.70 -15.23
CA THR A 242 40.98 -5.98 -16.45
C THR A 242 42.25 -5.41 -17.06
N THR A 243 42.71 -6.00 -18.15
CA THR A 243 43.83 -5.48 -18.95
C THR A 243 43.47 -4.10 -19.48
N THR A 244 44.20 -3.09 -19.03
CA THR A 244 44.09 -1.71 -19.50
C THR A 244 44.51 -1.65 -20.97
N THR A 245 43.55 -1.79 -21.89
CA THR A 245 43.79 -1.57 -23.31
C THR A 245 43.94 -0.06 -23.54
N THR A 246 45.17 0.36 -23.85
CA THR A 246 45.51 1.71 -24.27
C THR A 246 44.66 2.14 -25.47
N VAL A 247 43.85 3.18 -25.27
CA VAL A 247 43.03 3.82 -26.29
C VAL A 247 43.96 4.57 -27.26
N THR A 248 44.14 4.02 -28.45
CA THR A 248 44.82 4.71 -29.55
C THR A 248 43.85 5.69 -30.20
N THR A 249 44.15 6.98 -30.09
CA THR A 249 43.39 8.10 -30.63
C THR A 249 43.35 8.05 -32.16
N VAL A 250 42.21 7.66 -32.75
CA VAL A 250 41.97 7.83 -34.18
C VAL A 250 41.12 9.09 -34.39
N LYS A 251 41.75 10.12 -34.96
CA LYS A 251 41.08 11.31 -35.51
C LYS A 251 40.41 10.92 -36.83
N GLY A 252 39.13 11.19 -37.00
CA GLY A 252 38.54 11.17 -38.34
C GLY A 252 37.02 11.26 -38.43
N VAL A 253 36.55 12.47 -38.73
CA VAL A 253 35.40 12.78 -39.62
C VAL A 253 33.98 12.57 -39.09
N THR A 254 33.48 13.67 -38.51
CA THR A 254 32.17 14.33 -38.73
C THR A 254 31.12 13.64 -39.62
N GLY A 255 29.99 13.35 -38.98
CA GLY A 255 28.67 13.22 -39.61
C GLY A 255 27.64 12.83 -38.55
N LYS A 256 27.16 13.79 -37.75
CA LYS A 256 26.11 13.55 -36.74
C LYS A 256 24.81 13.24 -37.51
N PRO A 257 24.26 12.01 -37.46
CA PRO A 257 22.96 11.73 -38.04
C PRO A 257 21.89 12.50 -37.25
N ALA A 258 20.85 12.94 -37.95
CA ALA A 258 19.71 13.60 -37.34
C ALA A 258 19.08 12.68 -36.31
N THR A 259 19.18 13.03 -35.02
CA THR A 259 18.51 12.35 -33.91
C THR A 259 17.00 12.47 -34.11
N THR A 260 16.36 11.36 -34.44
CA THR A 260 14.91 11.18 -34.41
C THR A 260 14.41 11.58 -33.02
N ALA A 261 13.34 12.38 -32.95
CA ALA A 261 12.78 12.81 -31.67
C ALA A 261 12.27 11.60 -30.89
N LYS A 262 12.76 11.42 -29.65
CA LYS A 262 12.29 10.35 -28.76
C LYS A 262 10.77 10.45 -28.56
N PRO A 263 10.02 9.35 -28.62
CA PRO A 263 8.58 9.35 -28.37
C PRO A 263 8.25 9.91 -26.99
N VAL A 264 7.21 10.75 -26.94
CA VAL A 264 6.72 11.37 -25.70
C VAL A 264 5.77 10.39 -25.02
N PRO A 265 5.99 10.04 -23.73
CA PRO A 265 5.14 9.11 -23.01
C PRO A 265 3.69 9.61 -22.88
N PRO A 266 2.70 8.70 -22.74
CA PRO A 266 1.35 9.09 -22.40
C PRO A 266 1.34 9.77 -21.02
N THR A 267 0.82 10.99 -20.96
CA THR A 267 0.52 11.67 -19.69
C THR A 267 -0.90 11.29 -19.28
N HIS A 268 -1.04 10.58 -18.17
CA HIS A 268 -2.35 10.36 -17.57
C HIS A 268 -2.91 11.66 -16.98
N PRO A 269 -4.24 11.86 -16.99
CA PRO A 269 -4.85 12.96 -16.25
C PRO A 269 -4.46 12.89 -14.76
N PRO A 270 -4.19 14.03 -14.10
CA PRO A 270 -3.92 14.06 -12.67
C PRO A 270 -5.11 13.49 -11.89
N PHE A 271 -4.83 12.92 -10.72
CA PHE A 271 -5.90 12.41 -9.87
C PHE A 271 -6.81 13.55 -9.40
N PRO A 272 -8.14 13.32 -9.31
CA PRO A 272 -9.05 14.29 -8.74
C PRO A 272 -8.62 14.67 -7.32
N VAL A 273 -8.52 15.97 -7.05
CA VAL A 273 -8.24 16.46 -5.69
C VAL A 273 -9.49 16.25 -4.84
N GLY A 274 -9.36 15.46 -3.77
CA GLY A 274 -10.43 15.22 -2.80
C GLY A 274 -9.98 14.25 -1.71
N ASP A 275 -10.71 14.24 -0.60
CA ASP A 275 -10.44 13.39 0.56
C ASP A 275 -11.06 11.98 0.35
N TYR A 276 -10.68 11.32 -0.73
CA TYR A 276 -11.12 9.96 -1.01
C TYR A 276 -10.24 8.97 -0.24
N GLN A 277 -10.82 7.85 0.16
CA GLN A 277 -10.02 6.77 0.72
C GLN A 277 -9.33 6.04 -0.43
N ASP A 278 -8.01 6.17 -0.52
CA ASP A 278 -7.22 5.37 -1.45
C ASP A 278 -7.27 3.88 -1.09
N CYS A 279 -7.08 3.03 -2.10
CA CYS A 279 -6.86 1.61 -1.85
C CYS A 279 -5.54 1.43 -1.08
N SER A 280 -5.56 0.66 -0.01
CA SER A 280 -4.35 0.40 0.76
C SER A 280 -3.37 -0.47 -0.01
N CYS A 281 -2.09 -0.12 0.08
CA CYS A 281 -1.01 -0.74 -0.66
C CYS A 281 0.16 -1.13 0.26
N THR A 282 0.09 -2.34 0.79
CA THR A 282 1.21 -3.02 1.46
C THR A 282 1.61 -4.22 0.59
N THR A 283 2.74 -4.14 -0.10
CA THR A 283 3.19 -5.12 -1.12
C THR A 283 3.22 -6.56 -0.61
N GLN A 284 3.62 -6.77 0.64
CA GLN A 284 3.64 -8.10 1.29
C GLN A 284 2.27 -8.68 1.59
N SER A 285 1.26 -7.81 1.73
CA SER A 285 -0.12 -8.17 2.01
C SER A 285 -0.97 -8.23 0.72
N LEU A 286 -0.33 -8.22 -0.46
CA LEU A 286 -1.01 -8.48 -1.74
C LEU A 286 -1.50 -9.93 -1.82
N TYR A 287 -2.67 -10.13 -2.42
CA TYR A 287 -3.25 -11.46 -2.64
C TYR A 287 -3.84 -11.57 -4.04
N ILE A 288 -2.93 -11.53 -5.01
CA ILE A 288 -3.24 -11.59 -6.44
C ILE A 288 -2.37 -12.63 -7.13
N ASP A 289 -2.79 -13.09 -8.30
CA ASP A 289 -1.97 -13.95 -9.15
C ASP A 289 -1.43 -13.14 -10.33
N ILE A 290 -0.12 -13.21 -10.56
CA ILE A 290 0.61 -12.39 -11.54
C ILE A 290 1.18 -13.33 -12.61
N ILE A 291 0.98 -12.99 -13.89
CA ILE A 291 1.68 -13.62 -15.01
C ILE A 291 2.56 -12.58 -15.68
N PHE A 292 3.87 -12.76 -15.63
CA PHE A 292 4.79 -11.99 -16.45
C PHE A 292 4.86 -12.60 -17.85
N VAL A 293 4.73 -11.76 -18.88
CA VAL A 293 4.88 -12.12 -20.29
C VAL A 293 6.01 -11.26 -20.84
N ILE A 294 7.19 -11.84 -20.99
CA ILE A 294 8.42 -11.11 -21.32
C ILE A 294 8.83 -11.36 -22.77
N ASP A 295 9.04 -10.27 -23.51
CA ASP A 295 9.66 -10.29 -24.83
C ASP A 295 11.14 -10.67 -24.69
N VAL A 296 11.54 -11.71 -25.40
CA VAL A 296 12.94 -12.18 -25.49
C VAL A 296 13.45 -12.15 -26.93
N SER A 297 12.82 -11.36 -27.81
CA SER A 297 13.31 -11.15 -29.18
C SER A 297 14.61 -10.36 -29.21
N GLU A 298 15.24 -10.30 -30.40
CA GLU A 298 16.41 -9.45 -30.65
C GLU A 298 16.15 -7.99 -30.22
N GLY A 299 14.91 -7.49 -30.37
CA GLY A 299 14.54 -6.11 -30.01
C GLY A 299 14.62 -5.79 -28.52
N MET A 300 14.50 -6.79 -27.64
CA MET A 300 14.71 -6.59 -26.19
C MET A 300 16.21 -6.44 -25.88
N GLY A 301 17.06 -7.17 -26.60
CA GLY A 301 18.49 -7.25 -26.35
C GLY A 301 18.84 -7.82 -24.97
N GLN A 302 20.11 -8.20 -24.79
CA GLN A 302 20.55 -8.77 -23.52
C GLN A 302 20.47 -7.74 -22.37
N GLY A 303 20.74 -6.46 -22.66
CA GLY A 303 20.62 -5.38 -21.68
C GLY A 303 19.18 -5.18 -21.20
N GLY A 304 18.20 -5.19 -22.11
CA GLY A 304 16.79 -5.06 -21.77
C GLY A 304 16.27 -6.27 -21.00
N LEU A 305 16.65 -7.48 -21.40
CA LEU A 305 16.27 -8.69 -20.66
C LEU A 305 16.79 -8.65 -19.21
N MET A 306 18.02 -8.19 -18.99
CA MET A 306 18.56 -8.03 -17.63
C MET A 306 17.80 -6.97 -16.82
N MET A 307 17.36 -5.88 -17.46
CA MET A 307 16.56 -4.84 -16.81
C MET A 307 15.18 -5.38 -16.41
N VAL A 308 14.49 -6.07 -17.32
CA VAL A 308 13.20 -6.71 -17.05
C VAL A 308 13.31 -7.72 -15.89
N LYS A 309 14.36 -8.57 -15.88
CA LYS A 309 14.61 -9.49 -14.77
C LYS A 309 14.83 -8.75 -13.44
N ALA A 310 15.60 -7.67 -13.45
CA ALA A 310 15.84 -6.86 -12.25
C ALA A 310 14.56 -6.20 -11.71
N GLU A 311 13.70 -5.70 -12.59
CA GLU A 311 12.41 -5.12 -12.22
C GLU A 311 11.47 -6.18 -11.63
N ILE A 312 11.31 -7.32 -12.30
CA ILE A 312 10.50 -8.43 -11.81
C ILE A 312 11.00 -8.89 -10.44
N ASN A 313 12.32 -9.03 -10.28
CA ASN A 313 12.94 -9.40 -9.01
C ASN A 313 12.62 -8.38 -7.90
N THR A 314 12.69 -7.08 -8.23
CA THR A 314 12.43 -6.00 -7.27
C THR A 314 10.96 -5.95 -6.85
N LEU A 315 10.03 -6.21 -7.79
CA LEU A 315 8.60 -6.28 -7.50
C LEU A 315 8.27 -7.50 -6.65
N VAL A 316 8.66 -8.70 -7.11
CA VAL A 316 8.30 -9.97 -6.45
C VAL A 316 9.01 -10.11 -5.09
N GLY A 317 10.26 -9.64 -4.96
CA GLY A 317 11.00 -9.69 -3.69
C GLY A 317 10.42 -8.84 -2.56
N GLN A 318 9.42 -7.99 -2.85
CA GLN A 318 8.67 -7.22 -1.86
C GLN A 318 7.30 -7.83 -1.53
N MET A 319 6.91 -8.91 -2.20
CA MET A 319 5.65 -9.61 -1.99
C MET A 319 5.88 -10.81 -1.08
N SER A 320 4.79 -11.50 -0.73
CA SER A 320 4.89 -12.82 -0.12
C SER A 320 4.39 -13.91 -1.07
N LEU A 321 5.21 -14.92 -1.32
CA LEU A 321 4.89 -16.12 -2.10
C LEU A 321 4.51 -17.31 -1.21
N ASP A 322 4.51 -17.15 0.11
CA ASP A 322 4.24 -18.23 1.06
C ASP A 322 2.76 -18.70 0.97
N PRO A 323 2.48 -19.91 0.47
CA PRO A 323 1.11 -20.39 0.35
C PRO A 323 0.45 -20.66 1.72
N ASN A 324 1.22 -20.66 2.81
CA ASN A 324 0.72 -20.88 4.17
C ASN A 324 0.12 -19.61 4.79
N ILE A 325 0.38 -18.42 4.23
CA ILE A 325 -0.28 -17.20 4.66
C ILE A 325 -1.49 -16.89 3.78
N GLN A 326 -2.52 -16.28 4.36
CA GLN A 326 -3.77 -16.01 3.67
C GLN A 326 -3.60 -14.99 2.53
N LYS A 327 -2.75 -13.98 2.74
CA LYS A 327 -2.45 -12.93 1.77
C LYS A 327 -1.10 -13.21 1.10
N HIS A 328 -1.12 -13.99 0.03
CA HIS A 328 0.08 -14.29 -0.76
C HIS A 328 -0.17 -14.12 -2.25
N VAL A 329 0.90 -13.95 -3.00
CA VAL A 329 0.95 -13.85 -4.46
C VAL A 329 1.38 -15.18 -5.06
N GLN A 330 0.88 -15.48 -6.26
CA GLN A 330 1.42 -16.55 -7.11
C GLN A 330 1.95 -15.95 -8.41
N VAL A 331 3.12 -16.40 -8.87
CA VAL A 331 3.83 -15.80 -10.00
C VAL A 331 4.07 -16.84 -11.10
N GLY A 332 3.48 -16.60 -12.26
CA GLY A 332 3.83 -17.29 -13.51
C GLY A 332 4.72 -16.40 -14.39
N LEU A 333 5.53 -17.04 -15.23
CA LEU A 333 6.38 -16.33 -16.20
C LEU A 333 6.35 -17.06 -17.54
N ILE A 334 6.08 -16.29 -18.60
CA ILE A 334 6.06 -16.71 -19.99
C ILE A 334 7.07 -15.85 -20.72
N LYS A 335 7.95 -16.47 -21.50
CA LYS A 335 8.77 -15.75 -22.47
C LYS A 335 8.16 -15.87 -23.87
N TYR A 336 8.34 -14.86 -24.71
CA TYR A 336 7.89 -14.91 -26.09
C TYR A 336 8.82 -14.19 -27.08
N SER A 337 8.88 -14.73 -28.31
CA SER A 337 9.46 -14.13 -29.52
C SER A 337 8.60 -14.57 -30.72
N ASP A 338 9.10 -15.46 -31.58
CA ASP A 338 8.33 -16.17 -32.62
C ASP A 338 7.43 -17.28 -32.04
N LYS A 339 7.74 -17.73 -30.82
CA LYS A 339 7.04 -18.73 -30.02
C LYS A 339 6.82 -18.20 -28.61
N ALA A 340 5.88 -18.80 -27.88
CA ALA A 340 5.68 -18.53 -26.46
C ALA A 340 5.93 -19.80 -25.64
N GLU A 341 6.69 -19.67 -24.55
CA GLU A 341 7.04 -20.77 -23.66
C GLU A 341 6.74 -20.38 -22.21
N VAL A 342 6.10 -21.30 -21.45
CA VAL A 342 5.97 -21.17 -20.00
C VAL A 342 7.31 -21.49 -19.36
N VAL A 343 7.92 -20.50 -18.74
CA VAL A 343 9.14 -20.67 -17.95
C VAL A 343 8.76 -21.11 -16.55
N PHE A 344 7.92 -20.33 -15.87
CA PHE A 344 7.44 -20.58 -14.51
C PHE A 344 5.93 -20.69 -14.47
N LYS A 345 5.41 -21.63 -13.68
CA LYS A 345 3.98 -21.74 -13.38
C LYS A 345 3.67 -21.08 -12.04
N PRO A 346 2.43 -20.60 -11.85
CA PRO A 346 2.05 -19.81 -10.66
C PRO A 346 2.33 -20.48 -9.31
N SER A 347 2.25 -21.81 -9.24
CA SER A 347 2.43 -22.60 -8.03
C SER A 347 3.84 -23.19 -7.87
N ASP A 348 4.79 -22.82 -8.74
CA ASP A 348 6.14 -23.41 -8.70
C ASP A 348 6.94 -22.90 -7.49
N TYR A 349 6.65 -21.70 -6.97
CA TYR A 349 7.41 -21.07 -5.90
C TYR A 349 6.57 -20.82 -4.65
N THR A 350 7.20 -21.04 -3.49
CA THR A 350 6.60 -20.78 -2.17
C THR A 350 7.39 -19.77 -1.34
N ASN A 351 8.46 -19.21 -1.89
CA ASN A 351 9.33 -18.21 -1.27
C ASN A 351 10.02 -17.37 -2.35
N GLU A 352 10.39 -16.14 -2.01
CA GLU A 352 10.93 -15.15 -2.92
C GLU A 352 12.37 -15.49 -3.35
N ASP A 353 13.17 -16.07 -2.45
CA ASP A 353 14.58 -16.39 -2.69
C ASP A 353 14.74 -17.44 -3.81
N GLU A 354 13.92 -18.50 -3.80
CA GLU A 354 13.91 -19.53 -4.85
C GLU A 354 13.45 -18.95 -6.19
N PHE A 355 12.40 -18.11 -6.17
CA PHE A 355 11.97 -17.39 -7.37
C PHE A 355 13.10 -16.51 -7.93
N THR A 356 13.81 -15.78 -7.06
CA THR A 356 14.95 -14.93 -7.44
C THR A 356 16.07 -15.78 -8.04
N GLU A 357 16.48 -16.86 -7.38
CA GLU A 357 17.55 -17.73 -7.87
C GLU A 357 17.24 -18.28 -9.27
N ASP A 358 16.03 -18.80 -9.47
CA ASP A 358 15.61 -19.36 -10.75
C ASP A 358 15.39 -18.29 -11.82
N LEU A 359 14.83 -17.12 -11.47
CA LEU A 359 14.71 -16.00 -12.40
C LEU A 359 16.08 -15.62 -12.99
N TRP A 360 17.12 -15.61 -12.17
CA TRP A 360 18.47 -15.27 -12.61
C TRP A 360 19.22 -16.42 -13.31
N SER A 361 18.99 -17.66 -12.92
CA SER A 361 19.79 -18.83 -13.34
C SER A 361 19.13 -19.76 -14.37
N ASP A 362 17.82 -19.64 -14.62
CA ASP A 362 17.13 -20.51 -15.57
C ASP A 362 17.72 -20.36 -17.00
N PRO A 363 18.23 -21.44 -17.63
CA PRO A 363 18.84 -21.38 -18.96
C PRO A 363 17.90 -20.85 -20.05
N ARG A 364 16.58 -20.95 -19.84
CA ARG A 364 15.58 -20.43 -20.79
C ARG A 364 15.52 -18.90 -20.78
N LEU A 365 16.10 -18.25 -19.78
CA LEU A 365 16.18 -16.79 -19.59
C LEU A 365 17.63 -16.28 -19.62
N GLU A 366 18.56 -17.08 -20.14
CA GLU A 366 19.98 -16.72 -20.22
C GLU A 366 20.26 -15.69 -21.32
N ASP A 367 19.56 -15.80 -22.45
CA ASP A 367 19.82 -15.01 -23.65
C ASP A 367 18.53 -14.69 -24.43
N VAL A 368 18.60 -13.71 -25.31
CA VAL A 368 17.56 -13.35 -26.27
C VAL A 368 17.63 -14.23 -27.53
N ASP A 369 16.53 -14.26 -28.28
CA ASP A 369 16.48 -14.92 -29.59
C ASP A 369 17.15 -14.05 -30.66
N GLU A 370 18.46 -14.16 -30.78
CA GLU A 370 19.28 -13.45 -31.77
C GLU A 370 18.92 -13.79 -33.24
N LYS A 371 18.07 -14.80 -33.48
CA LYS A 371 17.76 -15.27 -34.84
C LYS A 371 16.43 -14.76 -35.37
N SER A 372 15.63 -14.10 -34.53
CA SER A 372 14.27 -13.69 -34.87
C SER A 372 14.00 -12.27 -34.38
N ASP A 373 13.87 -11.34 -35.33
CA ASP A 373 13.21 -10.05 -35.12
C ASP A 373 11.68 -10.19 -35.12
N GLU A 374 11.15 -11.37 -35.47
CA GLU A 374 9.72 -11.67 -35.39
C GLU A 374 9.25 -11.73 -33.93
N VAL A 375 8.17 -11.01 -33.65
CA VAL A 375 7.56 -10.90 -32.32
C VAL A 375 6.07 -11.18 -32.40
N ASN A 376 5.63 -12.21 -31.67
CA ASN A 376 4.24 -12.65 -31.65
C ASN A 376 3.65 -12.60 -30.23
N LEU A 377 3.26 -11.39 -29.81
CA LEU A 377 2.61 -11.18 -28.51
C LEU A 377 1.27 -11.93 -28.39
N HIS A 378 0.57 -12.18 -29.51
CA HIS A 378 -0.64 -12.98 -29.49
C HIS A 378 -0.40 -14.37 -28.89
N LEU A 379 0.69 -15.05 -29.25
CA LEU A 379 1.06 -16.34 -28.65
C LEU A 379 1.36 -16.23 -27.15
N GLY A 380 2.07 -15.17 -26.73
CA GLY A 380 2.34 -14.88 -25.32
C GLY A 380 1.06 -14.75 -24.50
N LEU A 381 0.12 -13.93 -24.99
CA LEU A 381 -1.20 -13.75 -24.35
C LEU A 381 -2.06 -15.01 -24.42
N GLN A 382 -1.94 -15.82 -25.49
CA GLN A 382 -2.64 -17.10 -25.58
C GLN A 382 -2.17 -18.06 -24.50
N GLN A 383 -0.87 -18.09 -24.22
CA GLN A 383 -0.32 -18.91 -23.17
C GLN A 383 -0.69 -18.38 -21.78
N ALA A 384 -0.69 -17.05 -21.60
CA ALA A 384 -1.13 -16.41 -20.36
C ALA A 384 -2.60 -16.72 -20.07
N ALA A 385 -3.48 -16.60 -21.07
CA ALA A 385 -4.90 -16.93 -20.95
C ALA A 385 -5.11 -18.39 -20.52
N LYS A 386 -4.36 -19.34 -21.10
CA LYS A 386 -4.40 -20.76 -20.67
C LYS A 386 -3.92 -20.94 -19.23
N MET A 387 -2.86 -20.25 -18.83
CA MET A 387 -2.28 -20.32 -17.48
C MET A 387 -3.23 -19.77 -16.41
N THR A 388 -4.13 -18.83 -16.74
CA THR A 388 -5.14 -18.37 -15.78
C THR A 388 -6.05 -19.49 -15.24
N ALA A 389 -6.21 -20.58 -15.99
CA ALA A 389 -7.00 -21.74 -15.56
C ALA A 389 -6.31 -22.58 -14.47
N SER A 390 -4.99 -22.48 -14.30
CA SER A 390 -4.27 -23.15 -13.21
C SER A 390 -4.09 -22.29 -11.95
N MET A 391 -4.55 -21.04 -11.99
CA MET A 391 -4.43 -20.08 -10.90
C MET A 391 -5.59 -20.17 -9.89
N ARG A 392 -5.47 -19.49 -8.74
CA ARG A 392 -6.44 -19.59 -7.63
C ARG A 392 -7.81 -19.07 -8.05
N ASN A 393 -8.87 -19.83 -7.75
CA ASN A 393 -10.24 -19.39 -8.04
C ASN A 393 -10.64 -18.22 -7.13
N GLY A 394 -11.42 -17.28 -7.65
CA GLY A 394 -11.87 -16.07 -6.92
C GLY A 394 -10.79 -15.02 -6.62
N VAL A 395 -9.51 -15.34 -6.81
CA VAL A 395 -8.38 -14.41 -6.66
C VAL A 395 -8.24 -13.54 -7.92
N ARG A 396 -7.93 -12.25 -7.73
CA ARG A 396 -7.69 -11.29 -8.82
C ARG A 396 -6.43 -11.68 -9.58
N LYS A 397 -6.49 -11.58 -10.91
CA LYS A 397 -5.39 -11.97 -11.81
C LYS A 397 -4.95 -10.80 -12.66
N VAL A 398 -3.65 -10.72 -12.90
CA VAL A 398 -3.05 -9.70 -13.75
C VAL A 398 -1.97 -10.31 -14.64
N ILE A 399 -1.95 -9.85 -15.89
CA ILE A 399 -0.90 -10.17 -16.85
C ILE A 399 -0.05 -8.91 -17.02
N VAL A 400 1.24 -9.01 -16.72
CA VAL A 400 2.23 -7.95 -16.91
C VAL A 400 3.02 -8.26 -18.17
N VAL A 401 2.89 -7.42 -19.19
CA VAL A 401 3.56 -7.60 -20.48
C VAL A 401 4.74 -6.65 -20.59
N TYR A 402 5.93 -7.19 -20.80
CA TYR A 402 7.13 -6.45 -21.17
C TYR A 402 7.38 -6.66 -22.66
N ALA A 403 7.39 -5.58 -23.45
CA ALA A 403 7.58 -5.66 -24.90
C ALA A 403 8.56 -4.60 -25.39
N ALA A 404 9.53 -5.01 -26.22
CA ALA A 404 10.42 -4.09 -26.93
C ALA A 404 9.97 -3.86 -28.38
N SER A 405 9.18 -4.80 -28.91
CA SER A 405 8.56 -4.74 -30.24
C SER A 405 7.08 -5.10 -30.19
N TYR A 406 6.30 -4.60 -31.16
CA TYR A 406 4.86 -4.88 -31.24
C TYR A 406 4.41 -4.95 -32.71
N ASN A 407 3.68 -6.02 -33.04
CA ASN A 407 3.03 -6.23 -34.34
C ASN A 407 1.51 -6.21 -34.13
N ASP A 408 0.81 -5.28 -34.78
CA ASP A 408 -0.64 -5.11 -34.71
C ASP A 408 -1.38 -5.56 -35.98
N GLU A 409 -0.74 -6.38 -36.81
CA GLU A 409 -1.27 -6.88 -38.08
C GLU A 409 -1.46 -8.40 -38.10
N GLY A 410 -2.42 -8.86 -38.89
CA GLY A 410 -2.60 -10.28 -39.22
C GLY A 410 -2.93 -11.18 -38.02
N ASN A 411 -2.30 -12.35 -37.97
CA ASN A 411 -2.50 -13.35 -36.92
C ASN A 411 -1.77 -13.00 -35.60
N ASP A 412 -0.89 -12.00 -35.63
CA ASP A 412 -0.09 -11.59 -34.47
C ASP A 412 -0.80 -10.49 -33.66
N ASP A 413 -1.95 -10.00 -34.14
CA ASP A 413 -2.76 -9.00 -33.48
C ASP A 413 -3.25 -9.50 -32.10
N ALA A 414 -2.69 -8.88 -31.06
CA ALA A 414 -2.98 -9.17 -29.67
C ALA A 414 -4.28 -8.53 -29.15
N ARG A 415 -4.92 -7.63 -29.91
CA ARG A 415 -6.06 -6.82 -29.41
C ARG A 415 -7.26 -7.67 -29.04
N GLN A 416 -7.62 -8.65 -29.86
CA GLN A 416 -8.80 -9.47 -29.62
C GLN A 416 -8.63 -10.34 -28.38
N ILE A 417 -7.47 -10.98 -28.22
CA ILE A 417 -7.22 -11.81 -27.03
C ILE A 417 -7.10 -10.96 -25.76
N ALA A 418 -6.46 -9.79 -25.84
CA ALA A 418 -6.40 -8.85 -24.73
C ALA A 418 -7.80 -8.32 -24.33
N ALA A 419 -8.69 -8.07 -25.30
CA ALA A 419 -10.09 -7.73 -25.01
C ALA A 419 -10.78 -8.86 -24.25
N ASN A 420 -10.68 -10.10 -24.71
CA ASN A 420 -11.28 -11.26 -24.03
C ASN A 420 -10.74 -11.46 -22.60
N ILE A 421 -9.44 -11.26 -22.39
CA ILE A 421 -8.81 -11.30 -21.05
C ILE A 421 -9.42 -10.24 -20.14
N ARG A 422 -9.55 -8.99 -20.61
CA ARG A 422 -10.13 -7.89 -19.85
C ARG A 422 -11.63 -8.08 -19.59
N GLU A 423 -12.37 -8.63 -20.55
CA GLU A 423 -13.79 -8.99 -20.40
C GLU A 423 -14.03 -10.09 -19.37
N THR A 424 -13.04 -10.98 -19.17
CA THR A 424 -13.04 -11.97 -18.07
C THR A 424 -12.81 -11.32 -16.70
N GLY A 425 -12.43 -10.04 -16.66
CA GLY A 425 -12.17 -9.28 -15.44
C GLY A 425 -10.72 -9.34 -14.96
N TYR A 426 -9.80 -9.83 -15.80
CA TYR A 426 -8.37 -9.85 -15.51
C TYR A 426 -7.70 -8.57 -16.03
N ALA A 427 -6.75 -8.05 -15.26
CA ALA A 427 -6.02 -6.85 -15.64
C ALA A 427 -4.86 -7.18 -16.59
N ILE A 428 -4.51 -6.22 -17.44
CA ILE A 428 -3.32 -6.24 -18.27
C ILE A 428 -2.53 -4.98 -17.96
N ILE A 429 -1.31 -5.14 -17.45
CA ILE A 429 -0.33 -4.06 -17.31
C ILE A 429 0.66 -4.21 -18.47
N THR A 430 1.01 -3.12 -19.14
CA THR A 430 1.98 -3.16 -20.24
C THR A 430 3.14 -2.24 -19.95
N VAL A 431 4.35 -2.70 -20.19
CA VAL A 431 5.58 -1.92 -20.15
C VAL A 431 6.19 -1.94 -21.54
N ALA A 432 6.13 -0.81 -22.24
CA ALA A 432 6.85 -0.60 -23.49
C ALA A 432 8.32 -0.34 -23.17
N PHE A 433 9.17 -1.30 -23.50
CA PHE A 433 10.61 -1.14 -23.43
C PHE A 433 11.08 -0.33 -24.63
N VAL A 434 11.61 0.88 -24.39
CA VAL A 434 12.01 1.79 -25.46
C VAL A 434 13.50 2.07 -25.39
N GLU A 435 14.24 1.44 -26.28
CA GLU A 435 15.63 1.75 -26.59
C GLU A 435 15.74 2.91 -27.58
N PRO A 436 16.92 3.55 -27.74
CA PRO A 436 17.12 4.63 -28.70
C PRO A 436 16.71 4.29 -30.14
N GLU A 437 16.79 3.01 -30.51
CA GLU A 437 16.45 2.48 -31.84
C GLU A 437 15.01 1.88 -31.92
N SER A 438 14.29 1.82 -30.79
CA SER A 438 12.96 1.19 -30.75
C SER A 438 11.95 1.93 -31.60
N SER A 439 11.14 1.16 -32.34
CA SER A 439 10.05 1.69 -33.15
C SER A 439 8.97 2.33 -32.28
N ASN A 440 8.40 3.47 -32.70
CA ASN A 440 7.22 4.07 -32.07
C ASN A 440 6.01 3.10 -32.03
N LEU A 441 6.04 2.00 -32.79
CA LEU A 441 5.02 0.95 -32.74
C LEU A 441 4.92 0.29 -31.36
N VAL A 442 6.02 0.15 -30.61
CA VAL A 442 5.97 -0.48 -29.28
C VAL A 442 5.03 0.26 -28.33
N MET A 443 4.89 1.57 -28.48
CA MET A 443 3.99 2.40 -27.67
C MET A 443 2.51 2.04 -27.86
N LYS A 444 2.13 1.43 -29.00
CA LYS A 444 0.76 0.96 -29.24
C LYS A 444 0.36 -0.22 -28.35
N ILE A 445 1.31 -0.87 -27.67
CA ILE A 445 0.97 -1.90 -26.68
C ILE A 445 0.05 -1.35 -25.58
N GLY A 446 0.06 -0.03 -25.31
CA GLY A 446 -0.89 0.59 -24.40
C GLY A 446 -2.37 0.40 -24.77
N GLU A 447 -2.69 0.08 -26.03
CA GLU A 447 -4.08 -0.19 -26.47
C GLU A 447 -4.65 -1.50 -25.87
N ILE A 448 -3.77 -2.46 -25.56
CA ILE A 448 -4.17 -3.73 -24.93
C ILE A 448 -4.22 -3.65 -23.40
N ALA A 449 -3.61 -2.61 -22.81
CA ALA A 449 -3.56 -2.42 -21.37
C ALA A 449 -4.94 -2.18 -20.76
N SER A 450 -5.04 -2.44 -19.47
CA SER A 450 -6.14 -1.94 -18.65
C SER A 450 -6.02 -0.43 -18.46
N PRO A 451 -7.11 0.28 -18.15
CA PRO A 451 -7.07 1.73 -17.98
C PRO A 451 -5.99 2.16 -16.99
N ARG A 452 -5.15 3.13 -17.41
CA ARG A 452 -4.02 3.68 -16.63
C ARG A 452 -2.90 2.68 -16.28
N MET A 453 -2.81 1.54 -16.97
CA MET A 453 -1.81 0.51 -16.73
C MET A 453 -0.86 0.32 -17.92
N ASN A 454 -0.53 1.41 -18.63
CA ASN A 454 0.43 1.42 -19.73
C ASN A 454 1.64 2.31 -19.41
N PHE A 455 2.77 1.66 -19.17
CA PHE A 455 4.02 2.27 -18.72
C PHE A 455 5.12 2.13 -19.78
N THR A 456 6.25 2.81 -19.56
CA THR A 456 7.43 2.73 -20.41
C THR A 456 8.71 2.67 -19.59
N SER A 457 9.77 2.07 -20.13
CA SER A 457 11.09 2.03 -19.46
C SER A 457 11.83 3.38 -19.44
N PHE A 458 11.31 4.43 -20.08
CA PHE A 458 11.96 5.75 -20.11
C PHE A 458 12.08 6.43 -18.75
N ARG A 459 11.20 6.08 -17.79
CA ARG A 459 11.23 6.58 -16.40
C ARG A 459 11.56 5.44 -15.45
N ASP A 460 12.68 4.77 -15.73
CA ASP A 460 13.21 3.65 -14.94
C ASP A 460 13.15 3.94 -13.43
N ASP A 461 13.41 5.19 -13.02
CA ASP A 461 13.37 5.62 -11.62
C ASP A 461 12.00 5.53 -10.93
N LEU A 462 10.89 5.50 -11.68
CA LEU A 462 9.52 5.43 -11.15
C LEU A 462 8.77 4.17 -11.58
N LEU A 463 9.34 3.33 -12.45
CA LEU A 463 8.60 2.22 -13.05
C LEU A 463 8.17 1.19 -12.00
N VAL A 464 9.07 0.81 -11.08
CA VAL A 464 8.74 -0.12 -9.98
C VAL A 464 7.58 0.43 -9.14
N GLU A 465 7.60 1.72 -8.78
CA GLU A 465 6.52 2.35 -8.00
C GLU A 465 5.18 2.37 -8.77
N GLN A 466 5.21 2.68 -10.06
CA GLN A 466 4.02 2.66 -10.93
C GLN A 466 3.44 1.25 -11.05
N MET A 467 4.31 0.26 -11.16
CA MET A 467 3.94 -1.15 -11.19
C MET A 467 3.34 -1.59 -9.85
N GLU A 468 3.90 -1.18 -8.72
CA GLU A 468 3.35 -1.44 -7.39
C GLU A 468 1.94 -0.84 -7.22
N ASP A 469 1.73 0.44 -7.59
CA ASP A 469 0.40 1.06 -7.55
C ASP A 469 -0.58 0.31 -8.46
N ALA A 470 -0.16 -0.08 -9.67
CA ALA A 470 -1.00 -0.85 -10.59
C ALA A 470 -1.41 -2.20 -10.01
N LEU A 471 -0.48 -2.94 -9.38
CA LEU A 471 -0.77 -4.20 -8.71
C LEU A 471 -1.71 -4.01 -7.50
N CYS A 472 -1.55 -2.92 -6.75
CA CYS A 472 -2.48 -2.55 -5.68
C CYS A 472 -3.88 -2.20 -6.22
N GLN A 473 -3.99 -1.54 -7.38
CA GLN A 473 -5.27 -1.29 -8.06
C GLN A 473 -5.94 -2.57 -8.59
N VAL A 474 -5.16 -3.61 -8.92
CA VAL A 474 -5.68 -4.95 -9.23
C VAL A 474 -6.21 -5.62 -7.97
N ASN A 475 -5.45 -5.56 -6.87
CA ASN A 475 -5.82 -6.13 -5.58
C ASN A 475 -7.04 -5.44 -4.96
N CYS A 476 -7.31 -4.19 -5.33
CA CYS A 476 -8.41 -3.40 -4.81
C CYS A 476 -9.75 -3.67 -5.53
N TYR A 477 -10.75 -4.13 -4.79
CA TYR A 477 -12.09 -4.40 -5.32
C TYR A 477 -13.19 -4.34 -4.24
N CYS A 478 -14.44 -4.16 -4.65
CA CYS A 478 -15.58 -4.26 -3.72
C CYS A 478 -16.15 -5.68 -3.63
N PRO A 479 -16.70 -6.08 -2.46
CA PRO A 479 -17.47 -7.30 -2.33
C PRO A 479 -18.62 -7.39 -3.33
N ASN A 480 -19.09 -8.61 -3.60
CA ASN A 480 -20.17 -8.84 -4.56
C ASN A 480 -21.43 -8.05 -4.20
N GLY A 481 -21.99 -7.34 -5.18
CA GLY A 481 -23.17 -6.49 -5.01
C GLY A 481 -22.86 -5.06 -4.55
N TRP A 482 -21.65 -4.78 -4.06
CA TRP A 482 -21.21 -3.43 -3.72
C TRP A 482 -20.57 -2.74 -4.91
N LYS A 483 -20.80 -1.43 -5.02
CA LYS A 483 -20.26 -0.60 -6.10
C LYS A 483 -19.03 0.17 -5.64
N GLN A 484 -17.93 0.00 -6.36
CA GLN A 484 -16.69 0.72 -6.08
C GLN A 484 -16.73 2.16 -6.59
N LEU A 485 -16.21 3.09 -5.77
CA LEU A 485 -15.90 4.45 -6.22
C LEU A 485 -14.80 4.39 -7.29
N VAL A 486 -15.14 4.84 -8.50
CA VAL A 486 -14.18 4.97 -9.60
C VAL A 486 -14.27 6.38 -10.16
N LEU A 487 -13.17 7.13 -10.07
CA LEU A 487 -13.06 8.49 -10.61
C LEU A 487 -11.88 8.53 -11.57
N GLU A 488 -12.08 9.06 -12.79
CA GLU A 488 -11.03 9.16 -13.82
C GLU A 488 -10.29 7.84 -14.08
N ASN A 489 -11.04 6.74 -14.10
CA ASN A 489 -10.55 5.35 -14.24
C ASN A 489 -9.60 4.86 -13.12
N ARG A 490 -9.54 5.54 -11.96
CA ARG A 490 -8.88 5.04 -10.75
C ARG A 490 -9.91 4.50 -9.76
N LYS A 491 -9.63 3.34 -9.18
CA LYS A 491 -10.43 2.76 -8.10
C LYS A 491 -9.98 3.34 -6.77
N TYR A 492 -10.96 3.58 -5.90
CA TYR A 492 -10.75 3.99 -4.52
C TYR A 492 -11.18 2.86 -3.57
N GLY A 493 -10.69 2.94 -2.34
CA GLY A 493 -10.95 2.01 -1.24
C GLY A 493 -12.35 2.14 -0.66
N GLU A 494 -13.34 2.55 -1.45
CA GLU A 494 -14.70 2.86 -1.01
C GLU A 494 -15.74 2.09 -1.81
N CYS A 495 -16.62 1.39 -1.09
CA CYS A 495 -17.67 0.54 -1.63
C CYS A 495 -19.03 1.01 -1.14
N PHE A 496 -20.03 1.03 -2.01
CA PHE A 496 -21.38 1.48 -1.68
C PHE A 496 -22.47 0.46 -1.99
N PHE A 497 -23.51 0.46 -1.17
CA PHE A 497 -24.65 -0.43 -1.32
C PHE A 497 -25.96 0.24 -0.86
N PRO A 498 -26.96 0.41 -1.73
CA PRO A 498 -28.29 0.84 -1.31
C PRO A 498 -29.02 -0.34 -0.67
N THR A 499 -29.53 -0.15 0.53
CA THR A 499 -30.43 -1.10 1.19
C THR A 499 -31.67 -1.36 0.34
N LYS A 500 -32.33 -2.49 0.58
CA LYS A 500 -33.46 -2.96 -0.24
C LYS A 500 -34.83 -2.53 0.29
N ILE A 501 -34.89 -2.00 1.51
CA ILE A 501 -36.13 -1.65 2.19
C ILE A 501 -36.09 -0.19 2.66
N ASP A 502 -37.25 0.47 2.66
CA ASP A 502 -37.36 1.79 3.25
C ASP A 502 -37.43 1.63 4.76
N ALA A 503 -36.50 2.26 5.45
CA ALA A 503 -36.38 2.22 6.88
C ALA A 503 -36.15 3.63 7.42
N SER A 504 -36.30 3.79 8.73
CA SER A 504 -35.87 5.05 9.34
C SER A 504 -34.36 5.16 9.35
N TRP A 505 -33.85 6.39 9.37
CA TRP A 505 -32.40 6.64 9.45
C TRP A 505 -31.72 5.84 10.57
N THR A 506 -32.37 5.74 11.73
CA THR A 506 -31.86 4.96 12.87
C THR A 506 -31.70 3.48 12.52
N ALA A 507 -32.66 2.88 11.83
CA ALA A 507 -32.56 1.50 11.39
C ALA A 507 -31.46 1.33 10.34
N SER A 508 -31.39 2.21 9.34
CA SER A 508 -30.36 2.21 8.30
C SER A 508 -28.94 2.30 8.90
N LYS A 509 -28.75 3.12 9.94
CA LYS A 509 -27.47 3.23 10.68
C LYS A 509 -27.01 1.89 11.27
N PHE A 510 -27.91 1.08 11.79
CA PHE A 510 -27.58 -0.22 12.37
C PHE A 510 -27.52 -1.35 11.33
N GLU A 511 -28.17 -1.20 10.18
CA GLU A 511 -28.15 -2.17 9.09
C GLU A 511 -26.80 -2.18 8.36
N CYS A 512 -26.21 -1.02 8.06
CA CYS A 512 -24.97 -0.94 7.28
C CYS A 512 -23.79 -1.76 7.87
N PRO A 513 -23.51 -1.72 9.20
CA PRO A 513 -22.49 -2.58 9.80
C PRO A 513 -22.80 -4.08 9.61
N VAL A 514 -24.07 -4.47 9.71
CA VAL A 514 -24.50 -5.87 9.56
C VAL A 514 -24.26 -6.36 8.13
N LEU A 515 -24.52 -5.52 7.13
CA LEU A 515 -24.29 -5.85 5.71
C LEU A 515 -22.79 -6.06 5.37
N SER A 516 -21.90 -5.34 6.05
CA SER A 516 -20.44 -5.44 5.84
C SER A 516 -19.77 -6.59 6.61
N LYS A 517 -20.50 -7.24 7.53
CA LYS A 517 -19.92 -8.10 8.58
C LYS A 517 -19.12 -9.29 8.05
N GLU A 518 -19.50 -9.82 6.89
CA GLU A 518 -18.85 -10.97 6.27
C GLU A 518 -17.59 -10.59 5.45
N HIS A 519 -17.27 -9.29 5.33
CA HIS A 519 -16.11 -8.80 4.58
C HIS A 519 -15.23 -7.91 5.46
N THR A 520 -15.58 -6.63 5.62
CA THR A 520 -14.75 -5.64 6.32
C THR A 520 -15.24 -5.38 7.75
N GLY A 521 -16.53 -5.61 8.01
CA GLY A 521 -17.20 -5.30 9.26
C GLY A 521 -17.26 -3.81 9.62
N ASN A 522 -16.84 -2.91 8.72
CA ASN A 522 -16.74 -1.48 8.99
C ASN A 522 -17.83 -0.64 8.31
N GLY A 523 -18.88 -1.28 7.80
CA GLY A 523 -19.97 -0.63 7.09
C GLY A 523 -20.70 0.41 7.93
N HIS A 524 -21.04 1.53 7.31
CA HIS A 524 -21.79 2.63 7.92
C HIS A 524 -22.63 3.37 6.88
N LEU A 525 -23.52 4.28 7.30
CA LEU A 525 -24.20 5.16 6.35
C LEU A 525 -23.20 6.09 5.65
N VAL A 526 -23.40 6.34 4.36
CA VAL A 526 -22.41 6.97 3.48
C VAL A 526 -21.90 8.34 3.97
N TYR A 527 -20.58 8.54 3.86
CA TYR A 527 -19.91 9.82 4.08
C TYR A 527 -19.80 10.58 2.75
N VAL A 528 -20.22 11.85 2.65
CA VAL A 528 -20.20 12.58 1.37
C VAL A 528 -19.39 13.88 1.52
N ASN A 529 -18.24 13.95 0.86
CA ASN A 529 -17.23 14.99 1.10
C ASN A 529 -16.75 15.75 -0.14
N SER A 530 -17.29 15.43 -1.31
CA SER A 530 -17.01 16.17 -2.52
C SER A 530 -18.21 16.15 -3.47
N GLU A 531 -18.22 17.12 -4.38
CA GLU A 531 -19.21 17.18 -5.45
C GLU A 531 -19.11 15.98 -6.40
N LEU A 532 -17.89 15.52 -6.69
CA LEU A 532 -17.64 14.35 -7.52
C LEU A 532 -18.21 13.08 -6.87
N LYS A 533 -17.97 12.87 -5.57
CA LYS A 533 -18.54 11.74 -4.84
C LYS A 533 -20.06 11.83 -4.77
N ASN A 534 -20.62 12.99 -4.47
CA ASN A 534 -22.08 13.18 -4.45
C ASN A 534 -22.72 12.88 -5.82
N THR A 535 -22.10 13.34 -6.91
CA THR A 535 -22.57 13.06 -8.28
C THR A 535 -22.51 11.56 -8.60
N PHE A 536 -21.40 10.90 -8.25
CA PHE A 536 -21.26 9.45 -8.38
C PHE A 536 -22.36 8.69 -7.62
N LEU A 537 -22.58 9.04 -6.35
CA LEU A 537 -23.57 8.39 -5.49
C LEU A 537 -25.00 8.60 -5.99
N ASN A 538 -25.34 9.81 -6.43
CA ASN A 538 -26.65 10.10 -6.98
C ASN A 538 -26.94 9.28 -8.24
N GLN A 539 -25.96 9.18 -9.14
CA GLN A 539 -26.11 8.38 -10.35
C GLN A 539 -26.23 6.89 -9.99
N PHE A 540 -25.34 6.38 -9.13
CA PHE A 540 -25.39 5.00 -8.66
C PHE A 540 -26.73 4.65 -8.01
N TYR A 541 -27.26 5.55 -7.17
CA TYR A 541 -28.56 5.36 -6.54
C TYR A 541 -29.67 5.28 -7.59
N MET A 542 -29.71 6.20 -8.54
CA MET A 542 -30.72 6.22 -9.60
C MET A 542 -30.63 5.01 -10.54
N ASP A 543 -29.43 4.51 -10.82
CA ASP A 543 -29.20 3.31 -11.63
C ASP A 543 -29.77 2.04 -10.96
N ASN A 544 -29.95 2.07 -9.64
CA ASN A 544 -30.48 0.97 -8.83
C ASN A 544 -31.86 1.28 -8.22
N TRP A 545 -32.46 2.41 -8.59
CA TRP A 545 -33.78 2.82 -8.10
C TRP A 545 -34.87 2.31 -9.04
N TYR A 546 -35.89 1.69 -8.44
CA TYR A 546 -37.03 1.14 -9.16
C TYR A 546 -38.33 1.74 -8.61
N PRO A 547 -39.14 2.43 -9.45
CA PRO A 547 -40.38 3.09 -9.01
C PRO A 547 -41.39 2.16 -8.34
N GLU A 548 -41.40 0.87 -8.70
CA GLU A 548 -42.25 -0.15 -8.08
C GLU A 548 -41.94 -0.40 -6.59
N ASN A 549 -40.72 -0.10 -6.15
CA ASN A 549 -40.22 -0.44 -4.82
C ASN A 549 -40.04 0.79 -3.91
N GLN A 550 -40.08 2.00 -4.48
CA GLN A 550 -39.99 3.27 -3.77
C GLN A 550 -40.58 4.39 -4.65
N GLU A 551 -41.73 4.92 -4.26
CA GLU A 551 -42.46 5.94 -5.04
C GLU A 551 -41.65 7.23 -5.26
N ASN A 552 -40.93 7.68 -4.21
CA ASN A 552 -40.11 8.88 -4.27
C ASN A 552 -38.65 8.53 -3.96
N PRO A 553 -37.71 8.74 -4.91
CA PRO A 553 -36.30 8.43 -4.70
C PRO A 553 -35.72 9.29 -3.58
N ASN A 554 -35.31 8.63 -2.50
CA ASN A 554 -34.62 9.25 -1.37
C ASN A 554 -33.75 8.23 -0.64
N TYR A 555 -32.65 8.70 -0.05
CA TYR A 555 -31.75 7.85 0.71
C TYR A 555 -31.14 8.54 1.93
N ASP A 556 -30.92 7.77 2.99
CA ASP A 556 -30.25 8.22 4.21
C ASP A 556 -28.74 8.34 3.97
N ILE A 557 -28.14 9.40 4.52
CA ILE A 557 -26.69 9.59 4.54
C ILE A 557 -26.18 9.59 5.98
N GLY A 558 -24.89 9.35 6.15
CA GLY A 558 -24.25 9.24 7.46
C GLY A 558 -24.08 10.56 8.20
N TYR A 559 -24.94 11.56 8.02
CA TYR A 559 -24.83 12.87 8.63
C TYR A 559 -25.99 13.11 9.61
N TYR A 560 -25.69 13.61 10.80
CA TYR A 560 -26.69 13.87 11.83
C TYR A 560 -26.24 14.99 12.77
N TYR A 561 -27.20 15.61 13.46
CA TYR A 561 -26.98 16.62 14.47
C TYR A 561 -26.74 15.94 15.82
N ASP A 562 -25.55 16.13 16.38
CA ASP A 562 -25.23 15.67 17.72
C ASP A 562 -25.59 16.75 18.75
N GLN A 563 -26.54 16.41 19.62
CA GLN A 563 -27.07 17.31 20.66
C GLN A 563 -26.02 17.65 21.73
N ALA A 564 -25.06 16.75 21.99
CA ALA A 564 -24.05 16.94 23.02
C ALA A 564 -23.02 18.02 22.63
N THR A 565 -22.49 17.92 21.41
CA THR A 565 -21.52 18.89 20.87
C THR A 565 -22.19 20.07 20.16
N LYS A 566 -23.51 20.01 19.93
CA LYS A 566 -24.33 21.01 19.21
C LYS A 566 -23.86 21.25 17.78
N LYS A 567 -23.36 20.21 17.12
CA LYS A 567 -22.82 20.26 15.75
C LYS A 567 -23.34 19.09 14.94
N PHE A 568 -23.35 19.25 13.62
CA PHE A 568 -23.52 18.10 12.74
C PHE A 568 -22.23 17.29 12.67
N ILE A 569 -22.34 15.97 12.73
CA ILE A 569 -21.24 15.01 12.74
C ILE A 569 -21.58 13.87 11.77
N TRP A 570 -20.55 13.34 11.12
CA TRP A 570 -20.68 12.14 10.31
C TRP A 570 -20.58 10.87 11.16
N VAL A 571 -21.27 9.79 10.78
CA VAL A 571 -21.26 8.51 11.54
C VAL A 571 -19.89 7.86 11.62
N ASN A 572 -18.97 8.22 10.72
CA ASN A 572 -17.54 7.88 10.78
C ASN A 572 -16.71 8.86 11.63
N GLY A 573 -17.35 9.67 12.47
CA GLY A 573 -16.71 10.61 13.41
C GLY A 573 -16.17 11.91 12.80
N VAL A 574 -16.18 12.07 11.47
CA VAL A 574 -15.71 13.30 10.82
C VAL A 574 -16.59 14.50 11.24
N THR A 575 -15.97 15.60 11.67
CA THR A 575 -16.67 16.85 12.03
C THR A 575 -16.40 18.01 11.07
N ASN A 576 -15.30 17.98 10.33
CA ASN A 576 -14.79 19.11 9.55
C ASN A 576 -14.86 18.86 8.05
N ASN A 577 -16.03 18.51 7.54
CA ASN A 577 -16.27 18.35 6.10
C ASN A 577 -16.71 19.69 5.49
N PRO A 578 -15.93 20.29 4.55
CA PRO A 578 -16.29 21.57 3.93
C PRO A 578 -17.41 21.43 2.88
N TYR A 579 -17.61 20.22 2.32
CA TYR A 579 -18.64 20.00 1.32
C TYR A 579 -20.02 19.87 1.96
N SER A 580 -21.00 20.55 1.36
CA SER A 580 -22.40 20.33 1.71
C SER A 580 -23.30 20.47 0.49
N ASN A 581 -24.44 19.78 0.53
CA ASN A 581 -25.42 19.81 -0.56
C ASN A 581 -26.85 19.97 0.01
N TRP A 582 -27.00 20.89 0.97
CA TRP A 582 -28.26 21.16 1.65
C TRP A 582 -29.35 21.68 0.70
N ALA A 583 -30.58 21.23 0.93
CA ALA A 583 -31.76 21.82 0.33
C ALA A 583 -32.01 23.24 0.86
N THR A 584 -32.72 24.05 0.10
CA THR A 584 -33.15 25.37 0.55
C THR A 584 -33.98 25.25 1.83
N GLY A 585 -33.60 25.99 2.88
CA GLY A 585 -34.25 25.94 4.19
C GLY A 585 -33.65 24.93 5.17
N HIS A 586 -32.62 24.19 4.76
CA HIS A 586 -31.88 23.25 5.61
C HIS A 586 -30.41 23.69 5.82
N PRO A 587 -29.74 23.22 6.89
CA PRO A 587 -30.25 22.35 7.95
C PRO A 587 -31.29 23.02 8.85
N ASP A 588 -32.30 22.26 9.29
CA ASP A 588 -33.33 22.69 10.23
C ASP A 588 -33.58 21.59 11.27
N VAL A 589 -32.91 21.71 12.42
CA VAL A 589 -33.03 20.75 13.54
C VAL A 589 -34.44 20.65 14.12
N LYS A 590 -35.35 21.58 13.81
CA LYS A 590 -36.77 21.45 14.19
C LYS A 590 -37.50 20.39 13.37
N GLN A 591 -37.03 20.12 12.16
CA GLN A 591 -37.57 19.07 11.29
C GLN A 591 -36.95 17.70 11.59
N GLY A 592 -35.76 17.69 12.21
CA GLY A 592 -35.16 16.54 12.85
C GLY A 592 -33.64 16.56 12.81
N ASP A 593 -33.05 15.65 13.58
CA ASP A 593 -31.60 15.60 13.79
C ASP A 593 -30.87 14.74 12.74
N CYS A 594 -31.58 14.02 11.87
CA CYS A 594 -30.95 13.14 10.88
C CYS A 594 -31.05 13.73 9.47
N VAL A 595 -30.25 13.20 8.54
CA VAL A 595 -30.14 13.77 7.19
C VAL A 595 -30.45 12.73 6.13
N MET A 596 -31.35 13.11 5.22
CA MET A 596 -31.75 12.32 4.07
C MET A 596 -31.56 13.14 2.80
N ALA A 597 -31.00 12.51 1.78
CA ALA A 597 -30.91 13.05 0.43
C ALA A 597 -32.23 12.78 -0.29
N LYS A 598 -32.94 13.85 -0.69
CA LYS A 598 -34.21 13.77 -1.42
C LYS A 598 -34.01 14.36 -2.82
N LEU A 599 -34.56 13.71 -3.84
CA LEU A 599 -34.48 14.19 -5.22
C LEU A 599 -35.16 15.56 -5.35
N LEU A 600 -34.45 16.53 -5.94
CA LEU A 600 -34.99 17.84 -6.24
C LEU A 600 -36.07 17.70 -7.32
N LYS A 601 -37.19 18.38 -7.12
CA LYS A 601 -38.30 18.38 -8.07
C LYS A 601 -37.82 18.79 -9.47
N ASP A 602 -38.31 18.09 -10.49
CA ASP A 602 -37.97 18.29 -11.90
C ASP A 602 -36.49 18.03 -12.26
N SER A 603 -35.71 17.46 -11.34
CA SER A 603 -34.35 16.97 -11.61
C SER A 603 -34.35 15.48 -11.94
N LYS A 604 -33.29 15.01 -12.64
CA LYS A 604 -33.10 13.59 -12.95
C LYS A 604 -32.34 12.83 -11.87
N ASN A 605 -31.36 13.48 -11.25
CA ASN A 605 -30.42 12.87 -10.31
C ASN A 605 -29.84 13.92 -9.34
N ASP A 606 -30.53 15.05 -9.13
CA ASP A 606 -30.04 16.09 -8.23
C ASP A 606 -30.66 15.92 -6.84
N PHE A 607 -29.98 15.20 -5.95
CA PHE A 607 -30.44 15.02 -4.57
C PHE A 607 -29.92 16.14 -3.68
N ARG A 608 -30.80 16.67 -2.83
CA ARG A 608 -30.47 17.69 -1.82
C ARG A 608 -30.72 17.17 -0.41
N TRP A 609 -29.88 17.58 0.52
CA TRP A 609 -29.93 17.10 1.91
C TRP A 609 -31.02 17.83 2.69
N ASN A 610 -31.88 17.06 3.36
CA ASN A 610 -32.97 17.56 4.19
C ASN A 610 -32.79 17.03 5.62
N SER A 611 -33.05 17.89 6.59
CA SER A 611 -33.19 17.51 8.00
C SER A 611 -34.50 16.76 8.19
N VAL A 612 -34.42 15.55 8.73
CA VAL A 612 -35.54 14.63 8.90
C VAL A 612 -35.53 14.02 10.29
N SER A 613 -36.71 13.60 10.74
CA SER A 613 -36.83 12.78 11.95
C SER A 613 -36.06 11.47 11.79
N CYS A 614 -35.22 11.16 12.77
CA CYS A 614 -34.39 9.95 12.76
C CYS A 614 -35.20 8.64 12.81
N THR A 615 -36.49 8.69 13.16
CA THR A 615 -37.32 7.52 13.44
C THR A 615 -38.64 7.47 12.68
N SER A 616 -39.17 8.61 12.23
CA SER A 616 -40.51 8.65 11.59
C SER A 616 -40.49 8.87 10.08
N GLU A 617 -39.43 9.49 9.56
CA GLU A 617 -39.21 9.56 8.10
C GLU A 617 -38.50 8.29 7.65
N TYR A 618 -38.82 7.82 6.45
CA TYR A 618 -38.31 6.57 5.91
C TYR A 618 -37.78 6.74 4.48
N GLY A 619 -36.71 6.01 4.20
CA GLY A 619 -36.03 5.98 2.91
C GLY A 619 -35.04 4.82 2.85
N ARG A 620 -34.31 4.70 1.73
CA ARG A 620 -33.26 3.68 1.63
C ARG A 620 -32.02 4.12 2.39
N GLY A 621 -31.46 3.27 3.24
CA GLY A 621 -30.07 3.45 3.68
C GLY A 621 -29.11 3.36 2.49
N LEU A 622 -28.22 4.33 2.30
CA LEU A 622 -27.07 4.20 1.41
C LEU A 622 -25.84 3.91 2.25
N CYS A 623 -25.40 2.66 2.23
CA CYS A 623 -24.26 2.18 3.01
C CYS A 623 -22.94 2.39 2.27
N GLN A 624 -21.88 2.61 3.05
CA GLN A 624 -20.49 2.67 2.64
C GLN A 624 -19.68 1.68 3.50
N GLU A 625 -18.75 0.95 2.88
CA GLU A 625 -17.70 0.16 3.56
C GLU A 625 -16.35 0.34 2.83
N ALA A 626 -15.26 -0.12 3.44
CA ALA A 626 -13.96 -0.14 2.77
C ALA A 626 -13.90 -1.19 1.65
N ALA A 627 -13.07 -0.96 0.64
CA ALA A 627 -12.79 -1.97 -0.38
C ALA A 627 -11.93 -3.11 0.17
N CYS A 628 -12.05 -4.27 -0.46
CA CYS A 628 -11.11 -5.37 -0.28
C CYS A 628 -9.76 -4.95 -0.87
N ASP A 629 -8.73 -4.91 -0.05
CA ASP A 629 -7.37 -4.51 -0.41
C ASP A 629 -6.35 -5.12 0.58
N THR A 630 -5.12 -4.60 0.60
CA THR A 630 -4.05 -5.15 1.45
C THR A 630 -4.32 -5.00 2.95
N ASP A 631 -5.23 -4.13 3.38
CA ASP A 631 -5.63 -4.02 4.78
C ASP A 631 -6.88 -4.86 5.05
N PHE A 632 -7.89 -4.75 4.19
CA PHE A 632 -9.16 -5.45 4.31
C PHE A 632 -9.19 -6.70 3.43
N TYR A 633 -8.82 -7.85 4.00
CA TYR A 633 -8.92 -9.11 3.28
C TYR A 633 -10.37 -9.54 3.08
N CYS A 634 -10.76 -9.76 1.83
CA CYS A 634 -11.99 -10.45 1.50
C CYS A 634 -11.65 -11.83 0.95
N ALA A 635 -12.20 -12.88 1.57
CA ALA A 635 -11.99 -14.24 1.12
C ALA A 635 -12.50 -14.42 -0.33
N PRO A 636 -11.70 -15.04 -1.22
CA PRO A 636 -12.15 -15.41 -2.55
C PRO A 636 -13.45 -16.21 -2.45
N SER A 637 -14.49 -15.77 -3.15
CA SER A 637 -15.73 -16.54 -3.23
C SER A 637 -15.45 -17.89 -3.87
N SER A 638 -15.69 -18.98 -3.14
CA SER A 638 -15.75 -20.31 -3.73
C SER A 638 -16.95 -20.34 -4.67
N ASN A 639 -16.71 -20.27 -5.98
CA ASN A 639 -17.73 -20.67 -6.96
C ASN A 639 -18.02 -22.16 -6.83
#